data_AF-X7Z4J9-F1
#
_entry.id   AF-X7Z4J9-F1
#
_cell.length_a   1.000
_cell.length_b   1.000
_cell.length_c   1.000
_cell.angle_alpha   90.00
_cell.angle_beta   90.00
_cell.angle_gamma   90.00
#
_symmetry.space_group_name_H-M   'P 1'
#
loop_
_entity.id
_entity.type
_entity.pdbx_description
1 polymer ?
#
loop_
_entity_poly.entity_id
_entity_poly.type
_entity_poly.pdbx_seq_one_letter_code
_entity_poly.pdbx_strand_id
1 'polypeptide(L)'
;MWLYQRVMNGPVAQGNDRIRDLVPREVVVVAPLIALLLGLGVYPKPVLDIINPAVGHTMATIGQHDPAPRVPVTTVRDHKTAEGPHR
;
A
#
# COMPACT_ATOMS: atom_id res chain seq x y z
N MET A 1 -14.78 15.98 13.90
CA MET A 1 -13.53 16.78 13.95
C MET A 1 -13.51 17.83 15.09
N TRP A 2 -14.34 17.69 16.14
CA TRP A 2 -14.37 18.68 17.24
C TRP A 2 -13.12 18.63 18.14
N LEU A 3 -12.58 17.43 18.35
CA LEU A 3 -11.40 17.21 19.19
C LEU A 3 -10.13 17.87 18.61
N TYR A 4 -9.92 17.78 17.29
CA TYR A 4 -8.77 18.38 16.63
C TYR A 4 -8.79 19.91 16.75
N GLN A 5 -9.94 20.53 16.43
CA GLN A 5 -10.10 21.98 16.54
C GLN A 5 -9.90 22.47 17.99
N ARG A 6 -10.38 21.71 18.97
CA ARG A 6 -10.24 22.09 20.38
C ARG A 6 -8.81 21.98 20.90
N VAL A 7 -8.04 21.00 20.44
CA VAL A 7 -6.67 20.76 20.93
C VAL A 7 -5.65 21.59 20.16
N MET A 8 -5.84 21.83 18.85
CA MET A 8 -4.82 22.45 18.00
C MET A 8 -5.10 23.90 17.58
N ASN A 9 -6.33 24.40 17.69
CA ASN A 9 -6.68 25.76 17.23
C ASN A 9 -6.92 26.77 18.38
N GLY A 10 -6.46 26.46 19.60
CA GLY A 10 -6.49 27.41 20.72
C GLY A 10 -5.45 28.53 20.60
N PRO A 11 -5.62 29.66 21.32
CA PRO A 11 -4.63 30.73 21.33
C PRO A 11 -3.29 30.24 21.90
N VAL A 12 -2.19 30.73 21.31
CA VAL A 12 -0.83 30.39 21.74
C VAL A 12 -0.64 30.81 23.20
N ALA A 13 -0.15 29.90 24.04
CA ALA A 13 0.07 30.17 25.45
C ALA A 13 1.17 31.24 25.63
N GLN A 14 0.96 32.18 26.56
CA GLN A 14 1.88 33.28 26.81
C GLN A 14 3.29 32.76 27.11
N GLY A 15 4.27 33.18 26.31
CA GLY A 15 5.68 32.73 26.40
C GLY A 15 6.07 31.63 25.42
N ASN A 16 5.11 31.02 24.72
CA ASN A 16 5.37 30.01 23.69
C ASN A 16 5.63 30.61 22.29
N ASP A 17 5.43 31.93 22.11
CA ASP A 17 5.51 32.63 20.82
C ASP A 17 6.90 32.60 20.16
N ARG A 18 7.94 32.30 20.94
CA ARG A 18 9.33 32.24 20.48
C ARG A 18 9.87 30.82 20.34
N ILE A 19 9.09 29.81 20.72
CA ILE A 19 9.48 28.41 20.56
C ILE A 19 9.31 28.05 19.09
N ARG A 20 10.43 27.68 18.47
CA ARG A 20 10.49 27.37 17.05
C ARG A 20 10.52 25.84 16.94
N ASP A 21 9.43 25.23 16.50
CA ASP A 21 9.25 23.76 16.44
C ASP A 21 10.13 23.05 15.39
N LEU A 22 10.71 23.81 14.45
CA LEU A 22 11.46 23.28 13.32
C LEU A 22 12.79 24.01 13.18
N VAL A 23 13.61 23.91 14.23
CA VAL A 23 15.00 24.35 14.16
C VAL A 23 15.71 23.51 13.08
N PRO A 24 16.68 24.05 12.30
CA PRO A 24 17.31 23.30 11.21
C PRO A 24 17.84 21.91 11.60
N ARG A 25 18.26 21.75 12.86
CA ARG A 25 18.69 20.45 13.41
C ARG A 25 17.55 19.44 13.53
N GLU A 26 16.36 19.85 13.96
CA GLU A 26 15.18 18.98 14.07
C GLU A 26 14.67 18.56 12.69
N VAL A 27 14.69 19.49 11.72
CA VAL A 27 14.32 19.20 10.33
C VAL A 27 15.21 18.10 9.75
N VAL A 28 16.51 18.14 10.00
CA VAL A 28 17.45 17.10 9.51
C VAL A 28 17.15 15.73 10.12
N VAL A 29 16.59 15.66 11.34
CA VAL A 29 16.20 14.39 11.98
C VAL A 29 14.84 13.89 11.48
N VAL A 30 13.88 14.78 11.28
CA VAL A 30 12.51 14.42 10.87
C VAL A 30 12.40 14.16 9.37
N ALA A 31 13.13 14.92 8.55
CA ALA A 31 13.14 14.78 7.09
C ALA A 31 13.39 13.33 6.60
N PRO A 32 14.39 12.57 7.10
CA PRO A 32 14.60 11.19 6.65
C PRO A 32 13.43 10.27 7.02
N LEU A 33 12.77 10.47 8.16
CA LEU A 33 11.59 9.69 8.54
C LEU A 33 10.43 9.93 7.57
N ILE A 34 10.17 11.20 7.23
CA ILE A 34 9.15 11.56 6.24
C ILE A 34 9.54 11.02 4.86
N ALA A 35 10.81 11.13 4.47
CA ALA A 35 11.30 10.62 3.20
C ALA A 35 11.12 9.10 3.09
N LEU A 36 11.38 8.35 4.18
CA LEU A 36 11.10 6.91 4.27
C LEU A 36 9.61 6.61 4.14
N LEU A 37 8.75 7.37 4.82
CA LEU A 37 7.29 7.20 4.73
C LEU A 37 6.78 7.43 3.31
N LEU A 38 7.21 8.52 2.67
CA LEU A 38 6.83 8.86 1.29
C LEU A 38 7.41 7.84 0.29
N GLY A 39 8.70 7.48 0.45
CA GLY A 39 9.37 6.51 -0.39
C GLY A 39 8.71 5.14 -0.33
N LEU A 40 8.37 4.67 0.88
CA LEU A 40 7.66 3.42 1.09
C LEU A 40 6.23 3.48 0.54
N GLY A 41 5.54 4.62 0.70
CA GLY A 41 4.19 4.82 0.18
C GLY A 41 4.11 4.82 -1.35
N VAL A 42 5.12 5.38 -2.03
CA VAL A 42 5.19 5.41 -3.50
C VAL A 42 5.78 4.12 -4.07
N TYR A 43 6.83 3.56 -3.45
CA TYR A 43 7.55 2.39 -3.93
C TYR A 43 7.80 1.38 -2.80
N PRO A 44 6.80 0.53 -2.45
CA PRO A 44 6.92 -0.43 -1.36
C PRO A 44 7.80 -1.65 -1.71
N LYS A 45 8.09 -1.88 -2.99
CA LYS A 45 8.81 -3.07 -3.48
C LYS A 45 10.12 -3.39 -2.76
N PRO A 46 11.03 -2.44 -2.46
CA PRO A 46 12.30 -2.74 -1.79
C PRO A 46 12.11 -3.37 -0.41
N VAL A 47 11.07 -2.96 0.33
CA VAL A 47 10.74 -3.55 1.64
C VAL A 47 10.05 -4.89 1.46
N LEU A 48 9.15 -5.01 0.48
CA LEU A 48 8.47 -6.26 0.17
C LEU A 48 9.44 -7.36 -0.28
N ASP A 49 10.45 -7.03 -1.08
CA ASP A 49 11.45 -7.98 -1.59
C ASP A 49 12.35 -8.54 -0.47
N ILE A 50 12.59 -7.78 0.59
CA ILE A 50 13.33 -8.22 1.79
C ILE A 50 12.48 -9.16 2.67
N ILE A 51 11.18 -8.89 2.79
CA ILE A 51 10.29 -9.63 3.72
C ILE A 51 9.68 -10.88 3.06
N ASN A 52 9.42 -10.85 1.75
CA ASN A 52 8.89 -11.98 0.98
C ASN A 52 9.61 -13.33 1.21
N PRO A 53 10.96 -13.41 1.27
CA PRO A 53 11.64 -14.68 1.53
C PRO A 53 11.27 -15.29 2.90
N ALA A 54 10.95 -14.47 3.90
CA ALA A 54 10.50 -14.96 5.21
C ALA A 54 9.02 -15.41 5.19
N VAL A 55 8.18 -14.76 4.40
CA VAL A 55 6.76 -15.15 4.23
C VAL A 55 6.64 -16.48 3.48
N GLY A 56 7.53 -16.75 2.51
CA GLY A 56 7.60 -18.03 1.82
C GLY A 56 7.76 -19.23 2.76
N HIS A 57 8.56 -19.08 3.83
CA HIS A 57 8.72 -20.11 4.86
C HIS A 57 7.46 -20.33 5.71
N THR A 58 6.66 -19.27 5.93
CA THR A 58 5.41 -19.39 6.69
C THR A 58 4.30 -20.01 5.83
N MET A 59 4.20 -19.64 4.55
CA MET A 59 3.24 -20.22 3.60
C MET A 59 3.46 -21.73 3.38
N ALA A 60 4.72 -22.17 3.35
CA ALA A 60 5.07 -23.60 3.28
C ALA A 60 4.65 -24.39 4.53
N THR A 61 4.44 -23.71 5.67
CA THR A 61 4.01 -24.33 6.93
C THR A 61 2.48 -24.40 7.06
N ILE A 62 1.71 -23.58 6.31
CA ILE A 62 0.24 -23.52 6.44
C ILE A 62 -0.57 -24.01 5.23
N GLY A 63 0.09 -24.49 4.16
CA GLY A 63 -0.57 -25.28 3.11
C GLY A 63 -1.72 -24.58 2.36
N GLN A 64 -1.66 -23.27 2.17
CA GLN A 64 -2.65 -22.54 1.36
C GLN A 64 -2.06 -22.16 0.00
N HIS A 65 -2.46 -22.92 -1.02
CA HIS A 65 -2.17 -22.64 -2.42
C HIS A 65 -3.13 -21.56 -2.93
N ASP A 66 -2.65 -20.70 -3.84
CA ASP A 66 -3.46 -19.67 -4.52
C ASP A 66 -4.76 -20.28 -5.08
N PRO A 67 -5.96 -19.84 -4.66
CA PRO A 67 -7.20 -20.42 -5.13
C PRO A 67 -7.38 -20.13 -6.62
N ALA A 68 -7.62 -21.19 -7.39
CA ALA A 68 -7.77 -21.13 -8.84
C ALA A 68 -8.72 -19.98 -9.29
N PRO A 69 -8.39 -19.25 -10.37
CA PRO A 69 -9.23 -18.17 -10.88
C PRO A 69 -10.69 -18.61 -11.08
N ARG A 70 -11.62 -17.93 -10.40
CA ARG A 70 -13.08 -18.21 -10.46
C ARG A 70 -13.79 -17.57 -11.65
N VAL A 71 -13.04 -17.12 -12.65
CA VAL A 71 -13.63 -16.55 -13.87
C VAL A 71 -13.80 -17.70 -14.87
N PRO A 72 -15.04 -18.07 -15.25
CA PRO A 72 -15.25 -19.06 -16.29
C PRO A 72 -14.59 -18.57 -17.58
N VAL A 73 -13.71 -19.39 -18.14
CA VAL A 73 -13.18 -19.18 -19.48
C VAL A 73 -14.34 -19.37 -20.43
N THR A 74 -14.99 -18.28 -20.85
CA THR A 74 -15.96 -18.33 -21.93
C THR A 74 -15.20 -18.68 -23.20
N THR A 75 -15.21 -19.95 -23.57
CA THR A 75 -14.74 -20.43 -24.88
C THR A 75 -15.65 -19.84 -25.95
N VAL A 76 -15.37 -18.61 -26.38
CA VAL A 76 -15.99 -18.02 -27.57
C VAL A 76 -15.32 -18.65 -28.81
N ARG A 77 -15.68 -19.90 -29.13
CA ARG A 77 -15.49 -20.50 -30.46
C ARG A 77 -16.56 -21.56 -30.76
N ASP A 78 -17.83 -21.18 -30.58
CA ASP A 78 -18.94 -21.77 -31.33
C ASP A 78 -19.58 -20.66 -32.16
N HIS A 79 -18.93 -20.30 -33.28
CA HIS A 79 -19.67 -19.71 -34.39
C HIS A 79 -19.05 -20.10 -35.73
N LYS A 80 -19.85 -20.82 -36.51
CA LYS A 80 -19.83 -20.94 -37.97
C LYS A 80 -18.90 -21.99 -38.61
N THR A 81 -19.38 -23.24 -38.63
CA THR A 81 -19.43 -24.08 -39.85
C THR A 81 -20.67 -24.97 -39.79
N ALA A 82 -21.79 -24.48 -40.33
CA ALA A 82 -22.89 -25.33 -40.77
C ALA A 82 -22.82 -25.35 -42.31
N GLU A 83 -22.11 -26.33 -42.86
CA GLU A 83 -22.21 -26.75 -44.26
C GLU A 83 -22.66 -28.22 -44.25
N GLY A 84 -23.71 -28.50 -45.03
CA GLY A 84 -24.54 -29.70 -44.93
C GLY A 84 -23.93 -30.98 -45.50
N PRO A 85 -24.63 -32.11 -45.31
CA PRO A 85 -24.14 -33.42 -45.69
C PRO A 85 -24.23 -33.66 -47.20
N HIS A 86 -23.09 -33.97 -47.81
CA HIS A 86 -23.03 -34.63 -49.11
C HIS A 86 -23.29 -36.14 -48.93
N ARG A 87 -24.53 -36.58 -49.17
CA ARG A 87 -24.95 -37.74 -49.99
C ARG A 87 -26.37 -38.18 -49.69
#